data_AF-A0A1A9C0M9-F1
#
_entry.id   AF-A0A1A9C0M9-F1
#
_cell.length_a   1.000
_cell.length_b   1.000
_cell.length_c   1.000
_cell.angle_alpha   90.00
_cell.angle_beta   90.00
_cell.angle_gamma   90.00
#
_symmetry.space_group_name_H-M   'P 1'
#
loop_
_entity.id
_entity.type
_entity.pdbx_description
1 polymer ?
#
loop_
_entity_poly.entity_id
_entity_poly.type
_entity_poly.pdbx_seq_one_letter_code
_entity_poly.pdbx_strand_id
1 'polypeptide(L)' 'MSSNYADYAESRADRADDVTVRGGEDALARAIGTGLSAVAYALLEVADAIRENTASRR' A
#
# COMPACT_ATOMS: atom_id res chain seq x y z
N MET A 1 -9.90 -3.36 14.45
CA MET A 1 -10.16 -3.94 13.10
C MET A 1 -9.27 -3.19 12.10
N SER A 2 -7.96 -3.35 12.19
CA SER A 2 -6.95 -2.49 11.52
C SER A 2 -5.89 -3.34 10.81
N SER A 3 -6.31 -4.29 9.97
CA SER A 3 -5.38 -5.25 9.32
C SER A 3 -5.51 -5.27 7.80
N ASN A 4 -6.69 -4.94 7.26
CA ASN A 4 -6.96 -5.17 5.85
C ASN A 4 -6.09 -4.28 4.93
N TYR A 5 -5.86 -3.02 5.28
CA TYR A 5 -5.11 -2.10 4.40
C TYR A 5 -3.61 -2.36 4.44
N ALA A 6 -3.06 -2.75 5.59
CA ALA A 6 -1.67 -3.18 5.70
C ALA A 6 -1.38 -4.37 4.76
N ASP A 7 -2.24 -5.40 4.77
CA ASP A 7 -2.09 -6.58 3.90
C ASP A 7 -2.14 -6.21 2.41
N TYR A 8 -3.02 -5.27 2.03
CA TYR A 8 -3.06 -4.76 0.65
C TYR A 8 -1.84 -3.95 0.28
N ALA A 9 -1.30 -3.16 1.21
CA ALA A 9 -0.09 -2.37 0.97
C ALA A 9 1.12 -3.29 0.71
N GLU A 10 1.32 -4.28 1.57
CA GLU A 10 2.41 -5.27 1.44
C GLU A 10 2.28 -6.06 0.13
N SER A 11 1.10 -6.60 -0.15
CA SER A 11 0.85 -7.35 -1.40
C SER A 11 1.05 -6.50 -2.67
N ARG A 12 0.87 -5.18 -2.60
CA ARG A 12 1.14 -4.28 -3.73
C ARG A 12 2.63 -3.95 -3.85
N ALA A 13 3.34 -3.81 -2.73
CA ALA A 13 4.78 -3.60 -2.73
C ALA A 13 5.51 -4.80 -3.36
N ASP A 14 5.17 -6.02 -2.95
CA ASP A 14 5.78 -7.25 -3.50
C ASP A 14 5.56 -7.37 -5.01
N ARG A 15 4.34 -7.06 -5.48
CA ARG A 15 4.04 -7.07 -6.92
C ARG A 15 4.79 -5.98 -7.68
N ALA A 16 5.02 -4.82 -7.08
CA ALA A 16 5.79 -3.76 -7.73
C ALA A 16 7.24 -4.21 -7.95
N ASP A 17 7.84 -4.86 -6.95
CA ASP A 17 9.18 -5.42 -7.02
C ASP A 17 9.28 -6.53 -8.09
N ASP A 18 8.34 -7.49 -8.08
CA ASP A 18 8.27 -8.58 -9.06
C ASP A 18 8.20 -8.09 -10.52
N VAL A 19 7.49 -6.98 -10.75
CA VAL A 19 7.34 -6.39 -12.09
C VAL A 19 8.67 -5.78 -12.57
N THR A 20 9.47 -5.19 -11.68
CA THR A 20 10.78 -4.63 -12.05
C THR A 20 11.80 -5.70 -12.43
N VAL A 21 11.71 -6.89 -11.83
CA VAL A 21 12.62 -8.01 -12.09
C VAL A 21 12.37 -8.65 -13.47
N ARG A 22 11.15 -8.53 -14.02
CA ARG A 22 10.70 -9.34 -15.17
C ARG A 22 10.42 -8.59 -16.48
N GLY A 23 10.60 -7.27 -16.59
CA GLY A 23 10.09 -6.55 -17.76
C GLY A 23 10.90 -5.36 -18.32
N GLY A 24 10.58 -5.02 -19.59
CA GLY A 24 11.13 -3.88 -20.35
C GLY A 24 10.41 -2.56 -20.07
N GLU A 25 10.40 -1.59 -21.00
CA GLU A 25 9.95 -0.20 -20.76
C GLU A 25 8.55 -0.06 -20.11
N ASP A 26 7.59 -0.93 -20.46
CA ASP A 26 6.24 -0.94 -19.86
C ASP A 26 6.21 -1.39 -18.38
N ALA A 27 7.25 -2.08 -17.92
CA ALA A 27 7.34 -2.59 -16.56
C ALA A 27 7.54 -1.47 -15.55
N LEU A 28 8.27 -0.41 -15.91
CA LEU A 28 8.49 0.74 -15.05
C LEU A 28 7.18 1.45 -14.72
N ALA A 29 6.35 1.73 -15.73
CA ALA A 29 5.06 2.38 -15.54
C ALA A 29 4.12 1.54 -14.65
N ARG A 30 4.12 0.21 -14.83
CA ARG A 30 3.34 -0.72 -13.99
C ARG A 30 3.87 -0.80 -12.56
N ALA A 31 5.18 -0.84 -12.38
CA ALA A 31 5.81 -0.85 -11.05
C ALA A 31 5.47 0.43 -10.29
N ILE A 32 5.54 1.60 -10.94
CA ILE A 32 5.15 2.89 -10.36
C ILE A 32 3.67 2.88 -9.95
N GLY A 33 2.76 2.47 -10.84
CA GLY A 33 1.33 2.42 -10.52
C GLY A 33 1.00 1.46 -9.36
N THR A 34 1.70 0.32 -9.30
CA THR A 34 1.51 -0.68 -8.25
C THR A 34 2.09 -0.19 -6.91
N GLY A 35 3.29 0.41 -6.92
CA GLY A 35 3.89 1.01 -5.74
C GLY A 35 3.08 2.19 -5.19
N LEU A 36 2.52 3.03 -6.06
CA LEU A 36 1.64 4.13 -5.64
C LEU A 36 0.37 3.61 -4.95
N SER A 37 -0.17 2.49 -5.42
CA SER A 37 -1.30 1.81 -4.77
C SER A 37 -0.92 1.30 -3.38
N ALA A 38 0.29 0.75 -3.20
CA ALA A 38 0.79 0.32 -1.89
C ALA A 38 0.84 1.49 -0.90
N VAL A 39 1.39 2.63 -1.33
CA VAL A 39 1.45 3.86 -0.52
C VAL A 39 0.05 4.34 -0.14
N ALA A 40 -0.91 4.32 -1.06
CA ALA A 40 -2.28 4.73 -0.78
C ALA A 40 -2.93 3.86 0.32
N TYR A 41 -2.74 2.54 0.26
CA TYR A 41 -3.24 1.63 1.29
C TYR A 41 -2.56 1.85 2.64
N ALA A 42 -1.25 2.07 2.67
CA ALA A 42 -0.54 2.39 3.90
C ALA A 42 -1.06 3.69 4.56
N LEU A 43 -1.39 4.71 3.76
CA LEU A 43 -1.97 5.95 4.28
C LEU A 43 -3.38 5.76 4.85
N LEU A 44 -4.19 4.88 4.26
CA LEU A 44 -5.52 4.53 4.81
C LEU A 44 -5.39 3.83 6.16
N GLU A 45 -4.43 2.92 6.31
CA GLU A 45 -4.13 2.26 7.59
C GLU A 45 -3.74 3.28 8.67
N VAL A 46 -2.86 4.23 8.34
CA VAL A 46 -2.49 5.32 9.26
C VAL A 46 -3.70 6.18 9.64
N ALA A 47 -4.56 6.51 8.68
CA ALA A 47 -5.78 7.28 8.94
C ALA A 47 -6.74 6.54 9.89
N ASP A 48 -6.89 5.22 9.71
CA ASP A 48 -7.71 4.39 10.59
C ASP A 48 -7.13 4.31 12.01
N ALA A 49 -5.82 4.14 12.16
CA ALA A 49 -5.15 4.15 13.45
C ALA A 49 -5.32 5.49 14.19
N ILE A 50 -5.21 6.62 13.47
CA ILE A 50 -5.44 7.96 14.05
C ILE A 50 -6.90 8.10 14.51
N ARG A 51 -7.85 7.64 13.70
CA ARG A 51 -9.29 7.69 14.02
C ARG A 51 -9.61 6.86 15.26
N GLU A 52 -9.10 5.65 15.36
CA GLU A 52 -9.29 4.76 16.52
C GLU A 52 -8.69 5.37 17.79
N ASN A 53 -7.48 5.92 17.72
CA ASN A 53 -6.82 6.56 18.87
C ASN A 53 -7.58 7.81 19.33
N THR A 54 -8.13 8.59 18.39
CA THR A 54 -8.91 9.79 18.69
C THR A 54 -10.26 9.45 19.32
N ALA A 55 -10.94 8.41 18.82
CA ALA A 55 -12.19 7.93 19.38
C ALA A 55 -12.03 7.37 20.79
N SER A 56 -10.92 6.66 21.05
CA SER A 56 -10.63 6.06 22.37
C SER A 56 -10.27 7.07 23.46
N ARG A 57 -9.93 8.32 23.08
CA ARG A 57 -9.58 9.40 24.00
C ARG A 57 -10.77 10.30 24.36
N ARG A 58 -11.94 10.11 23.74
CA ARG A 58 -13.18 10.83 24.03
C ARG A 58 -14.05 10.02 24.98
#